data_AF-A0A2D4FUF1-F1
#
_entry.id   AF-A0A2D4FUF1-F1
#
_cell.length_a   1.000
_cell.length_b   1.000
_cell.length_c   1.000
_cell.angle_alpha   90.00
_cell.angle_beta   90.00
_cell.angle_gamma   90.00
#
_symmetry.space_group_name_H-M   'P 1'
#
loop_
_entity.id
_entity.type
_entity.pdbx_description
1 polymer ?
#
loop_
_entity_poly.entity_id
_entity_poly.type
_entity_poly.pdbx_seq_one_letter_code
_entity_poly.pdbx_strand_id
1 'polypeptide(L)'
;FAMRTGLLFSLALSLWLANAWSSSRAPYQQILQHSRIRGRHQGPNVCAVLKLIGTNKKYLPSCKLWYQKKICGKSTMVAYECCPGYEEVPGEKGCPAALPLVNLYETLGVVGATTTQLYSASSNLSAEITRPGSYTIFAPTNEAWASLPAEVLDSLVSNVNIELLNALRYHMVNKRVLTDELKHGLSLPSMYQNIDIKIHHYPNGIVTVN
;
A
#
# COMPACT_ATOMS: atom_id res chain seq x y z
N PHE A 1 38.25 55.21 -29.28
CA PHE A 1 37.55 53.96 -29.62
C PHE A 1 38.03 52.85 -28.70
N ALA A 2 37.18 51.87 -28.41
CA ALA A 2 37.39 50.74 -27.48
C ALA A 2 37.07 51.00 -25.99
N MET A 3 35.81 51.38 -25.77
CA MET A 3 35.01 50.93 -24.63
C MET A 3 34.65 49.45 -24.85
N ARG A 4 34.53 48.66 -23.76
CA ARG A 4 34.07 47.25 -23.67
C ARG A 4 35.12 46.14 -23.73
N THR A 5 35.79 45.90 -22.61
CA THR A 5 36.32 44.56 -22.26
C THR A 5 36.22 44.40 -20.75
N GLY A 6 35.11 43.87 -20.23
CA GLY A 6 34.99 43.66 -18.78
C GLY A 6 33.66 43.13 -18.26
N LEU A 7 32.79 42.57 -19.12
CA LEU A 7 31.43 42.20 -18.70
C LEU A 7 30.87 40.94 -19.40
N LEU A 8 31.75 39.99 -19.75
CA LEU A 8 31.33 38.75 -20.42
C LEU A 8 31.69 37.46 -19.68
N PHE A 9 32.20 37.53 -18.44
CA PHE A 9 32.58 36.33 -17.69
C PHE A 9 31.75 36.03 -16.43
N SER A 10 30.64 36.74 -16.21
CA SER A 10 29.84 36.59 -14.97
C SER A 10 28.37 36.20 -15.20
N LEU A 11 27.93 35.99 -16.44
CA LEU A 11 26.51 35.72 -16.77
C LEU A 11 26.23 34.30 -17.29
N ALA A 12 27.25 33.45 -17.41
CA ALA A 12 27.07 32.07 -17.89
C ALA A 12 26.95 31.02 -16.77
N LEU A 13 27.03 31.42 -15.49
CA LEU A 13 26.98 30.51 -14.34
C LEU A 13 25.68 30.58 -13.52
N SER A 14 24.60 31.16 -14.07
CA SER A 14 23.31 31.26 -13.37
C SER A 14 22.16 30.52 -14.05
N LEU A 15 22.41 29.76 -15.11
CA LEU A 15 21.38 29.04 -15.88
C LEU A 15 21.39 27.52 -15.72
N TRP A 16 22.15 26.98 -14.76
CA TRP A 16 22.35 25.53 -14.60
C TRP A 16 21.94 24.94 -13.23
N LEU A 17 21.11 25.60 -12.43
CA LEU A 17 20.55 25.00 -11.20
C LEU A 17 19.09 25.39 -10.94
N ALA A 18 18.25 25.31 -11.97
CA ALA A 18 16.80 25.33 -11.79
C ALA A 18 16.10 24.25 -12.63
N ASN A 19 16.72 23.07 -12.79
CA ASN A 19 15.93 21.87 -12.95
C ASN A 19 15.45 21.46 -11.57
N ALA A 20 14.44 22.19 -11.07
CA ALA A 20 13.58 21.66 -10.04
C ALA A 20 13.00 20.37 -10.62
N TRP A 21 13.54 19.23 -10.21
CA TRP A 21 12.93 17.94 -10.46
C TRP A 21 11.51 18.03 -9.93
N SER A 22 10.54 18.22 -10.82
CA SER A 22 9.16 17.91 -10.54
C SER A 22 9.12 16.39 -10.39
N SER A 23 9.45 15.89 -9.20
CA SER A 23 9.21 14.50 -8.86
C SER A 23 7.70 14.29 -8.97
N SER A 24 7.26 13.73 -10.10
CA SER A 24 5.87 13.35 -10.28
C SER A 24 5.53 12.38 -9.15
N ARG A 25 4.65 12.79 -8.22
CA ARG A 25 4.23 11.93 -7.10
C ARG A 25 3.81 10.56 -7.63
N ALA A 26 4.21 9.50 -6.93
CA ALA A 26 3.82 8.14 -7.27
C ALA A 26 2.28 8.02 -7.36
N PRO A 27 1.72 7.16 -8.22
CA PRO A 27 0.27 7.03 -8.40
C PRO A 27 -0.49 6.83 -7.07
N TYR A 28 0.02 5.97 -6.20
CA TYR A 28 -0.55 5.75 -4.87
C TYR A 28 -0.50 7.00 -3.98
N GLN A 29 0.62 7.73 -3.98
CA GLN A 29 0.75 8.97 -3.21
C GLN A 29 -0.26 10.03 -3.67
N GLN A 30 -0.56 10.10 -4.97
CA GLN A 30 -1.58 11.00 -5.50
C GLN A 30 -2.99 10.62 -4.99
N ILE A 31 -3.32 9.32 -5.01
CA ILE A 31 -4.61 8.82 -4.50
C ILE A 31 -4.73 9.07 -3.00
N LEU A 32 -3.69 8.75 -2.23
CA LEU A 32 -3.68 8.97 -0.78
C LEU A 32 -3.79 10.46 -0.44
N GLN A 33 -3.08 11.33 -1.16
CA GLN A 33 -3.19 12.77 -0.99
C GLN A 33 -4.60 13.27 -1.30
N HIS A 34 -5.21 12.80 -2.39
CA HIS A 34 -6.58 13.15 -2.73
C HIS A 34 -7.55 12.73 -1.61
N SER A 35 -7.42 11.50 -1.11
CA SER A 35 -8.21 11.00 0.02
C SER A 35 -8.05 11.86 1.28
N ARG A 36 -6.83 12.27 1.63
CA ARG A 36 -6.54 13.21 2.73
C ARG A 36 -7.22 14.57 2.54
N ILE A 37 -7.15 15.14 1.34
CA ILE A 37 -7.80 16.42 1.02
C ILE A 37 -9.32 16.33 1.22
N ARG A 38 -9.94 15.20 0.85
CA ARG A 38 -11.36 14.97 1.06
C ARG A 38 -11.70 14.74 2.54
N GLY A 39 -10.84 14.07 3.29
CA GLY A 39 -11.01 13.81 4.72
C GLY A 39 -10.68 14.98 5.65
N ARG A 40 -9.97 16.03 5.18
CA ARG A 40 -9.40 17.11 6.02
C ARG A 40 -10.37 17.80 6.99
N HIS A 41 -11.67 17.82 6.68
CA HIS A 41 -12.69 18.46 7.52
C HIS A 41 -13.07 17.61 8.75
N GLN A 42 -12.80 16.30 8.69
CA GLN A 42 -13.00 15.35 9.79
C GLN A 42 -11.87 15.38 10.81
N GLY A 43 -10.72 15.96 10.47
CA GLY A 43 -9.58 16.14 11.37
C GLY A 43 -8.23 15.91 10.69
N PRO A 44 -7.12 16.08 11.42
CA PRO A 44 -5.78 15.71 10.95
C PRO A 44 -5.73 14.21 10.59
N ASN A 45 -4.97 13.91 9.53
CA ASN A 45 -4.68 12.55 9.05
C ASN A 45 -5.89 11.63 8.83
N VAL A 46 -7.07 12.20 8.55
CA VAL A 46 -8.26 11.44 8.14
C VAL A 46 -8.30 11.31 6.62
N CYS A 47 -8.56 10.08 6.15
CA CYS A 47 -8.68 9.72 4.75
C CYS A 47 -10.14 9.42 4.41
N ALA A 48 -10.63 9.98 3.29
CA ALA A 48 -11.94 9.61 2.75
C ALA A 48 -11.82 8.32 1.92
N VAL A 49 -12.62 7.32 2.23
CA VAL A 49 -12.69 6.04 1.54
C VAL A 49 -14.09 5.85 0.93
N LEU A 50 -14.17 5.26 -0.25
CA LEU A 50 -15.45 4.86 -0.85
C LEU A 50 -15.76 3.43 -0.43
N LYS A 51 -16.89 3.22 0.24
CA LYS A 51 -17.43 1.90 0.54
C LYS A 51 -18.55 1.57 -0.43
N LEU A 52 -18.47 0.41 -1.05
CA LEU A 52 -19.48 -0.05 -2.00
C LEU A 52 -20.70 -0.62 -1.25
N ILE A 53 -21.88 -0.05 -1.48
CA ILE A 53 -23.10 -0.39 -0.72
C ILE A 53 -23.45 -1.87 -0.91
N GLY A 54 -23.77 -2.54 0.21
CA GLY A 54 -24.07 -3.98 0.24
C GLY A 54 -22.83 -4.88 0.13
N THR A 55 -21.62 -4.35 0.28
CA THR A 55 -20.38 -5.13 0.30
C THR A 55 -19.40 -4.59 1.34
N ASN A 56 -18.35 -5.36 1.63
CA ASN A 56 -17.23 -4.91 2.46
C ASN A 56 -16.10 -4.25 1.66
N LYS A 57 -16.29 -4.03 0.35
CA LYS A 57 -15.25 -3.45 -0.52
C LYS A 57 -15.07 -1.96 -0.23
N LYS A 58 -13.84 -1.58 0.08
CA LYS A 58 -13.40 -0.20 0.31
C LYS A 58 -12.39 0.20 -0.76
N TYR A 59 -12.43 1.45 -1.18
CA TYR A 59 -11.54 2.00 -2.21
C TYR A 59 -11.03 3.37 -1.78
N LEU A 60 -9.71 3.58 -1.89
CA LEU A 60 -9.17 4.94 -1.86
C LEU A 60 -9.49 5.62 -3.20
N PRO A 61 -10.27 6.71 -3.21
CA PRO A 61 -10.75 7.29 -4.45
C PRO A 61 -9.68 8.12 -5.14
N SER A 62 -9.46 7.86 -6.42
CA SER A 62 -8.87 8.85 -7.32
C SER A 62 -9.82 10.03 -7.53
N CYS A 63 -9.32 11.14 -8.05
CA CYS A 63 -10.15 12.32 -8.35
C CYS A 63 -11.31 11.97 -9.30
N LYS A 64 -11.03 11.17 -10.34
CA LYS A 64 -12.05 10.71 -11.29
C LYS A 64 -13.11 9.83 -10.60
N LEU A 65 -12.68 8.88 -9.78
CA LEU A 65 -13.58 7.94 -9.11
C LEU A 65 -14.52 8.63 -8.11
N TRP A 66 -14.02 9.66 -7.41
CA TRP A 66 -14.80 10.41 -6.42
C TRP A 66 -16.10 11.00 -6.98
N TYR A 67 -16.07 11.50 -8.22
CA TYR A 67 -17.25 12.11 -8.85
C TYR A 67 -18.21 11.10 -9.48
N GLN A 68 -17.74 9.88 -9.80
CA GLN A 68 -18.57 8.86 -10.44
C GLN A 68 -19.65 8.29 -9.51
N LYS A 69 -19.45 8.34 -8.18
CA LYS A 69 -20.40 7.89 -7.12
C LYS A 69 -20.92 6.44 -7.24
N LYS A 70 -20.47 5.71 -8.24
CA LYS A 70 -20.82 4.32 -8.53
C LYS A 70 -19.57 3.57 -8.98
N ILE A 71 -19.45 2.32 -8.54
CA ILE A 71 -18.41 1.38 -8.99
C ILE A 71 -19.14 0.15 -9.51
N CYS A 72 -18.91 -0.19 -10.79
CA CYS A 72 -19.59 -1.30 -11.47
C CYS A 72 -21.13 -1.25 -11.32
N GLY A 73 -21.72 -0.06 -11.48
CA GLY A 73 -23.18 0.16 -11.37
C GLY A 73 -23.73 0.23 -9.94
N LYS A 74 -22.96 -0.22 -8.92
CA LYS A 74 -23.36 -0.15 -7.51
C LYS A 74 -23.00 1.20 -6.91
N SER A 75 -23.92 1.78 -6.14
CA SER A 75 -23.70 3.05 -5.44
C SER A 75 -22.64 2.92 -4.34
N THR A 76 -21.86 3.98 -4.14
CA THR A 76 -20.85 4.06 -3.07
C THR A 76 -21.27 5.06 -2.00
N MET A 77 -20.96 4.77 -0.74
CA MET A 77 -20.99 5.73 0.36
C MET A 77 -19.57 6.20 0.69
N VAL A 78 -19.44 7.46 1.08
CA VAL A 78 -18.17 7.99 1.61
C VAL A 78 -18.09 7.60 3.09
N ALA A 79 -17.00 6.98 3.50
CA ALA A 79 -16.62 6.79 4.89
C ALA A 79 -15.28 7.49 5.16
N TYR A 80 -15.00 7.72 6.44
CA TYR A 80 -13.79 8.39 6.89
C TYR A 80 -13.06 7.48 7.87
N GLU A 81 -11.78 7.27 7.62
CA GLU A 81 -10.92 6.37 8.39
C GLU A 81 -9.56 7.04 8.57
N CYS A 82 -8.79 6.62 9.57
CA CYS A 82 -7.41 7.09 9.68
C CYS A 82 -6.60 6.70 8.45
N CYS A 83 -5.77 7.64 7.99
CA CYS A 83 -4.83 7.33 6.93
C CYS A 83 -3.79 6.30 7.42
N PRO A 84 -3.19 5.52 6.51
CA PRO A 84 -2.17 4.53 6.89
C PRO A 84 -1.05 5.16 7.73
N GLY A 85 -0.78 4.57 8.89
CA GLY A 85 0.24 5.01 9.85
C GLY A 85 -0.25 6.00 10.92
N TYR A 86 -1.55 6.23 11.05
CA TYR A 86 -2.13 7.11 12.07
C TYR A 86 -3.27 6.42 12.83
N GLU A 87 -3.51 6.86 14.06
CA GLU A 87 -4.57 6.35 14.92
C GLU A 87 -5.35 7.49 15.60
N GLU A 88 -6.57 7.17 16.05
CA GLU A 88 -7.41 8.07 16.82
C GLU A 88 -6.92 8.15 18.26
N VAL A 89 -7.02 9.34 18.86
CA VAL A 89 -6.72 9.56 20.28
C VAL A 89 -8.02 9.94 20.99
N PRO A 90 -8.38 9.28 22.11
CA PRO A 90 -9.60 9.60 22.85
C PRO A 90 -9.64 11.08 23.24
N GLY A 91 -10.73 11.77 22.86
CA GLY A 91 -10.94 13.19 23.15
C GLY A 91 -10.38 14.15 22.11
N GLU A 92 -9.63 13.67 21.11
CA GLU A 92 -9.14 14.48 20.00
C GLU A 92 -9.91 14.21 18.70
N LYS A 93 -9.93 15.20 17.80
CA LYS A 93 -10.61 15.08 16.52
C LYS A 93 -9.66 14.48 15.47
N GLY A 94 -10.13 13.49 14.72
CA GLY A 94 -9.37 12.85 13.64
C GLY A 94 -8.32 11.88 14.17
N CYS A 95 -7.17 11.81 13.48
CA CYS A 95 -6.11 10.84 13.77
C CYS A 95 -4.77 11.57 14.04
N PRO A 96 -4.63 12.24 15.19
CA PRO A 96 -3.47 13.09 15.46
C PRO A 96 -2.18 12.28 15.73
N ALA A 97 -2.30 11.07 16.27
CA ALA A 97 -1.16 10.23 16.63
C ALA A 97 -0.63 9.44 15.43
N ALA A 98 0.68 9.43 15.25
CA ALA A 98 1.37 8.57 14.29
C ALA A 98 1.74 7.25 14.97
N LEU A 99 1.41 6.14 14.33
CA LEU A 99 1.73 4.80 14.84
C LEU A 99 3.25 4.57 14.80
N PRO A 100 3.84 3.99 15.87
CA PRO A 100 5.25 3.63 15.85
C PRO A 100 5.50 2.55 14.79
N LEU A 101 6.69 2.61 14.18
CA LEU A 101 7.11 1.55 13.27
C LEU A 101 7.43 0.29 14.08
N VAL A 102 6.76 -0.79 13.74
CA VAL A 102 6.96 -2.11 14.32
C VAL A 102 7.48 -3.08 13.26
N ASN A 103 7.88 -4.29 13.67
CA ASN A 103 8.34 -5.31 12.72
C ASN A 103 7.20 -5.77 11.78
N LEU A 104 7.54 -6.56 10.76
CA LEU A 104 6.59 -6.97 9.74
C LEU A 104 5.45 -7.84 10.29
N TYR A 105 5.74 -8.71 11.26
CA TYR A 105 4.74 -9.55 11.92
C TYR A 105 3.69 -8.72 12.67
N GLU A 106 4.12 -7.74 13.47
CA GLU A 106 3.21 -6.85 14.20
C GLU A 106 2.43 -5.93 13.25
N THR A 107 3.06 -5.52 12.14
CA THR A 107 2.41 -4.70 11.12
C THR A 107 1.17 -5.41 10.53
N LEU A 108 1.16 -6.74 10.44
CA LEU A 108 -0.02 -7.51 10.00
C LEU A 108 -1.24 -7.22 10.88
N GLY A 109 -1.06 -7.13 12.20
CA GLY A 109 -2.11 -6.76 13.13
C GLY A 109 -2.57 -5.32 12.95
N VAL A 110 -1.62 -4.39 12.77
CA VAL A 110 -1.89 -2.96 12.55
C VAL A 110 -2.72 -2.71 11.28
N VAL A 111 -2.46 -3.44 10.20
CA VAL A 111 -3.24 -3.33 8.95
C VAL A 111 -4.55 -4.14 8.98
N GLY A 112 -4.85 -4.81 10.09
CA GLY A 112 -6.07 -5.61 10.27
C GLY A 112 -6.05 -7.00 9.63
N ALA A 113 -4.90 -7.46 9.12
CA ALA A 113 -4.71 -8.79 8.54
C ALA A 113 -4.46 -9.85 9.63
N THR A 114 -5.35 -9.90 10.62
CA THR A 114 -5.20 -10.73 11.83
C THR A 114 -5.19 -12.22 11.55
N THR A 115 -5.95 -12.70 10.56
CA THR A 115 -5.91 -14.11 10.14
C THR A 115 -4.54 -14.47 9.54
N THR A 116 -3.98 -13.58 8.71
CA THR A 116 -2.63 -13.75 8.14
C THR A 116 -1.57 -13.70 9.25
N GLN A 117 -1.72 -12.83 10.25
CA GLN A 117 -0.84 -12.79 11.42
C GLN A 117 -0.87 -14.11 12.19
N LEU A 118 -2.07 -14.63 12.48
CA LEU A 118 -2.26 -15.90 13.19
C LEU A 118 -1.62 -17.07 12.43
N TYR A 119 -1.83 -17.18 11.11
CA TYR A 119 -1.21 -18.23 10.31
C TYR A 119 0.30 -18.06 10.16
N SER A 120 0.81 -16.84 10.16
CA SER A 120 2.25 -16.59 10.20
C SER A 120 2.87 -17.07 11.51
N ALA A 121 2.14 -16.96 12.63
CA ALA A 121 2.59 -17.50 13.90
C ALA A 121 2.57 -19.04 13.92
N SER A 122 1.48 -19.66 13.45
CA SER A 122 1.33 -21.13 13.50
C SER A 122 2.28 -21.89 12.56
N SER A 123 2.67 -21.27 11.44
CA SER A 123 3.62 -21.83 10.46
C SER A 123 5.10 -21.54 10.77
N ASN A 124 5.39 -20.89 11.90
CA ASN A 124 6.74 -20.43 12.30
C ASN A 124 7.36 -19.38 11.34
N LEU A 125 6.56 -18.78 10.46
CA LEU A 125 6.97 -17.68 9.60
C LEU A 125 7.28 -16.39 10.38
N SER A 126 6.59 -16.17 11.51
CA SER A 126 6.80 -15.02 12.39
C SER A 126 8.27 -14.86 12.82
N ALA A 127 8.95 -15.97 13.11
CA ALA A 127 10.36 -15.99 13.46
C ALA A 127 11.27 -15.59 12.29
N GLU A 128 10.87 -15.85 11.04
CA GLU A 128 11.62 -15.44 9.84
C GLU A 128 11.43 -13.95 9.54
N ILE A 129 10.20 -13.45 9.55
CA ILE A 129 9.89 -12.05 9.19
C ILE A 129 10.19 -11.04 10.30
N THR A 130 10.52 -11.50 11.50
CA THR A 130 11.02 -10.66 12.61
C THR A 130 12.55 -10.53 12.58
N ARG A 131 13.26 -11.42 11.87
CA ARG A 131 14.72 -11.32 11.74
C ARG A 131 15.12 -10.09 10.89
N PRO A 132 16.34 -9.56 11.09
CA PRO A 132 16.89 -8.53 10.22
C PRO A 132 16.82 -8.94 8.76
N GLY A 133 16.23 -8.08 7.93
CA GLY A 133 16.00 -8.35 6.53
C GLY A 133 15.02 -7.34 5.93
N SER A 134 14.86 -7.37 4.62
CA SER A 134 13.90 -6.55 3.90
C SER A 134 12.92 -7.46 3.21
N TYR A 135 11.65 -7.39 3.60
CA TYR A 135 10.61 -8.26 3.09
C TYR A 135 9.40 -7.43 2.68
N THR A 136 8.65 -7.94 1.71
CA THR A 136 7.29 -7.48 1.37
C THR A 136 6.37 -8.67 1.49
N ILE A 137 5.25 -8.52 2.20
CA ILE A 137 4.18 -9.52 2.26
C ILE A 137 2.91 -8.94 1.66
N PHE A 138 2.35 -9.62 0.67
CA PHE A 138 1.03 -9.35 0.13
C PHE A 138 -0.01 -10.08 0.99
N ALA A 139 -0.26 -9.55 2.19
CA ALA A 139 -1.10 -10.19 3.18
C ALA A 139 -2.57 -10.29 2.72
N PRO A 140 -3.14 -11.49 2.57
CA PRO A 140 -4.58 -11.63 2.34
C PRO A 140 -5.38 -11.04 3.49
N THR A 141 -6.56 -10.47 3.19
CA THR A 141 -7.46 -9.97 4.23
C THR A 141 -8.18 -11.13 4.94
N ASN A 142 -8.80 -10.84 6.08
CA ASN A 142 -9.57 -11.85 6.81
C ASN A 142 -10.71 -12.42 5.95
N GLU A 143 -11.34 -11.57 5.13
CA GLU A 143 -12.38 -12.00 4.19
C GLU A 143 -11.83 -12.87 3.06
N ALA A 144 -10.58 -12.66 2.63
CA ALA A 144 -9.95 -13.49 1.61
C ALA A 144 -9.76 -14.92 2.13
N TRP A 145 -9.28 -15.08 3.37
CA TRP A 145 -9.19 -16.39 4.03
C TRP A 145 -10.56 -17.04 4.21
N ALA A 146 -11.56 -16.28 4.67
CA ALA A 146 -12.92 -16.77 4.86
C ALA A 146 -13.63 -17.15 3.54
N SER A 147 -13.15 -16.64 2.41
CA SER A 147 -13.69 -16.96 1.08
C SER A 147 -13.09 -18.22 0.45
N LEU A 148 -12.06 -18.81 1.07
CA LEU A 148 -11.48 -20.06 0.56
C LEU A 148 -12.47 -21.23 0.74
N PRO A 149 -12.51 -22.19 -0.21
CA PRO A 149 -13.22 -23.44 -0.01
C PRO A 149 -12.72 -24.15 1.26
N ALA A 150 -13.64 -24.75 2.02
CA ALA A 150 -13.30 -25.40 3.29
C ALA A 150 -12.21 -26.47 3.14
N GLU A 151 -12.25 -27.26 2.07
CA GLU A 151 -11.24 -28.29 1.76
C GLU A 151 -9.84 -27.68 1.55
N VAL A 152 -9.76 -26.55 0.84
CA VAL A 152 -8.48 -25.85 0.62
C VAL A 152 -7.96 -25.32 1.94
N LEU A 153 -8.82 -24.68 2.74
CA LEU A 153 -8.40 -24.16 4.04
C LEU A 153 -7.93 -25.28 4.98
N ASP A 154 -8.65 -26.40 5.03
CA ASP A 154 -8.30 -27.57 5.84
C ASP A 154 -6.95 -28.18 5.44
N SER A 155 -6.67 -28.26 4.13
CA SER A 155 -5.37 -28.74 3.62
C SER A 155 -4.19 -27.86 4.06
N LEU A 156 -4.41 -26.55 4.17
CA LEU A 156 -3.40 -25.61 4.63
C LEU A 156 -3.18 -25.73 6.14
N VAL A 157 -4.25 -25.73 6.94
CA VAL A 157 -4.15 -25.68 8.40
C VAL A 157 -3.80 -27.04 9.02
N SER A 158 -4.06 -28.16 8.33
CA SER A 158 -3.63 -29.49 8.77
C SER A 158 -2.12 -29.71 8.62
N ASN A 159 -1.46 -29.00 7.69
CA ASN A 159 -0.02 -29.09 7.46
C ASN A 159 0.66 -27.70 7.53
N VAL A 160 0.65 -27.13 8.73
CA VAL A 160 1.13 -25.74 8.95
C VAL A 160 2.61 -25.52 8.62
N ASN A 161 3.44 -26.54 8.79
CA ASN A 161 4.89 -26.44 8.62
C ASN A 161 5.34 -26.50 7.15
N ILE A 162 4.49 -27.03 6.27
CA ILE A 162 4.81 -27.21 4.86
C ILE A 162 3.82 -26.40 4.01
N GLU A 163 2.55 -26.78 3.97
CA GLU A 163 1.57 -26.20 3.06
C GLU A 163 1.28 -24.73 3.40
N LEU A 164 0.95 -24.45 4.66
CA LEU A 164 0.67 -23.06 5.09
C LEU A 164 1.92 -22.17 4.97
N LEU A 165 3.08 -22.67 5.39
CA LEU A 165 4.34 -21.92 5.29
C LEU A 165 4.68 -21.60 3.83
N ASN A 166 4.55 -22.58 2.92
CA ASN A 166 4.81 -22.41 1.50
C ASN A 166 3.83 -21.42 0.87
N ALA A 167 2.54 -21.54 1.19
CA ALA A 167 1.51 -20.62 0.73
C ALA A 167 1.78 -19.18 1.19
N LEU A 168 2.18 -18.97 2.45
CA LEU A 168 2.52 -17.64 2.95
C LEU A 168 3.82 -17.10 2.32
N ARG A 169 4.85 -17.93 2.13
CA ARG A 169 6.08 -17.55 1.42
C ARG A 169 5.83 -17.19 -0.04
N TYR A 170 4.84 -17.80 -0.69
CA TYR A 170 4.42 -17.41 -2.03
C TYR A 170 3.86 -15.97 -2.06
N HIS A 171 3.23 -15.51 -0.99
CA HIS A 171 2.76 -14.13 -0.85
C HIS A 171 3.89 -13.15 -0.47
N MET A 172 5.15 -13.60 -0.39
CA MET A 172 6.26 -12.80 0.08
C MET A 172 7.35 -12.59 -0.97
N VAL A 173 8.03 -11.46 -0.88
CA VAL A 173 9.21 -11.12 -1.67
C VAL A 173 10.35 -10.73 -0.73
N ASN A 174 11.57 -11.16 -1.03
CA ASN A 174 12.78 -10.91 -0.23
C ASN A 174 13.42 -9.52 -0.46
N LYS A 175 12.58 -8.50 -0.67
CA LYS A 175 12.97 -7.08 -0.68
C LYS A 175 11.75 -6.22 -0.36
N ARG A 176 11.99 -4.99 0.07
CA ARG A 176 10.95 -3.96 0.14
C ARG A 176 10.56 -3.55 -1.27
N VAL A 177 9.28 -3.72 -1.60
CA VAL A 177 8.68 -3.28 -2.86
C VAL A 177 7.52 -2.36 -2.51
N LEU A 178 7.61 -1.12 -2.99
CA LEU A 178 6.57 -0.11 -2.78
C LEU A 178 5.64 0.00 -4.00
N THR A 179 4.51 0.66 -3.83
CA THR A 179 3.48 0.77 -4.88
C THR A 179 3.95 1.54 -6.13
N ASP A 180 4.99 2.36 -6.03
CA ASP A 180 5.65 3.02 -7.15
C ASP A 180 6.51 2.06 -8.00
N GLU A 181 6.99 0.98 -7.40
CA GLU A 181 7.74 -0.07 -8.09
C GLU A 181 6.82 -1.12 -8.74
N LEU A 182 5.56 -1.24 -8.26
CA LEU A 182 4.55 -2.18 -8.78
C LEU A 182 3.97 -1.74 -10.14
N LYS A 183 4.81 -1.79 -11.18
CA LYS A 183 4.46 -1.44 -12.55
C LYS A 183 3.68 -2.55 -13.25
N HIS A 184 2.90 -2.16 -14.27
CA HIS A 184 2.14 -3.12 -15.07
C HIS A 184 3.06 -4.12 -15.79
N GLY A 185 2.75 -5.42 -15.69
CA GLY A 185 3.52 -6.49 -16.33
C GLY A 185 4.78 -6.90 -15.57
N LEU A 186 5.02 -6.33 -14.38
CA LEU A 186 6.13 -6.75 -13.53
C LEU A 186 5.87 -8.16 -12.99
N SER A 187 6.92 -8.98 -12.94
CA SER A 187 6.92 -10.26 -12.22
C SER A 187 7.96 -10.19 -11.10
N LEU A 188 7.55 -10.59 -9.90
CA LEU A 188 8.40 -10.59 -8.71
C LEU A 188 8.63 -12.04 -8.26
N PRO A 189 9.89 -12.48 -8.06
CA PRO A 189 10.13 -13.82 -7.52
C PRO A 189 9.65 -13.88 -6.07
N SER A 190 8.75 -14.82 -5.79
CA SER A 190 8.31 -15.06 -4.41
C SER A 190 9.39 -15.75 -3.58
N MET A 191 9.23 -15.75 -2.25
CA MET A 191 10.09 -16.50 -1.34
C MET A 191 9.80 -18.01 -1.34
N TYR A 192 8.84 -18.48 -2.15
CA TYR A 192 8.56 -19.89 -2.37
C TYR A 192 9.03 -20.31 -3.76
N GLN A 193 10.16 -21.03 -3.82
CA GLN A 193 10.73 -21.58 -5.06
C GLN A 193 10.94 -20.55 -6.20
N ASN A 194 11.01 -19.25 -5.90
CA ASN A 194 11.05 -18.16 -6.88
C ASN A 194 9.87 -18.20 -7.88
N ILE A 195 8.71 -18.73 -7.49
CA ILE A 195 7.53 -18.69 -8.34
C ILE A 195 7.11 -17.23 -8.52
N ASP A 196 6.84 -16.84 -9.76
CA ASP A 196 6.55 -15.45 -10.12
C ASP A 196 5.19 -14.98 -9.61
N ILE A 197 5.21 -13.87 -8.89
CA ILE A 197 4.03 -13.07 -8.53
C ILE A 197 3.82 -12.03 -9.64
N LYS A 198 2.68 -12.10 -10.32
CA LYS A 198 2.33 -11.20 -11.42
C LYS A 198 1.71 -9.91 -10.90
N ILE A 199 2.22 -8.79 -11.37
CA ILE A 199 1.74 -7.46 -10.98
C ILE A 199 1.12 -6.77 -12.19
N HIS A 200 -0.11 -6.29 -12.01
CA HIS A 200 -0.79 -5.48 -13.01
C HIS A 200 -1.19 -4.14 -12.41
N HIS A 201 -0.81 -3.06 -13.08
CA HIS A 201 -1.22 -1.70 -12.73
C HIS A 201 -2.08 -1.14 -13.85
N TYR A 202 -3.21 -0.54 -13.50
CA TYR A 202 -4.22 -0.07 -14.45
C TYR A 202 -4.33 1.47 -14.45
N PRO A 203 -4.72 2.11 -15.57
CA PRO A 203 -4.85 3.57 -15.63
C PRO A 203 -5.85 4.19 -14.65
N ASN A 204 -6.77 3.39 -14.08
CA ASN A 204 -7.70 3.81 -13.04
C ASN A 204 -7.05 3.86 -11.63
N GLY A 205 -5.77 3.49 -11.51
CA GLY A 205 -5.00 3.47 -10.27
C GLY A 205 -5.08 2.17 -9.48
N ILE A 206 -5.78 1.16 -10.00
CA ILE A 206 -5.85 -0.16 -9.36
C ILE A 206 -4.55 -0.91 -9.62
N VAL A 207 -3.99 -1.51 -8.58
CA VAL A 207 -2.88 -2.46 -8.63
C VAL A 207 -3.40 -3.83 -8.20
N THR A 208 -3.10 -4.87 -8.97
CA THR A 208 -3.43 -6.26 -8.63
C THR A 208 -2.17 -7.10 -8.50
N VAL A 209 -2.28 -8.14 -7.66
CA VAL A 209 -1.21 -9.09 -7.34
C VAL A 209 -1.80 -10.48 -7.60
N ASN A 210 -1.34 -11.11 -8.68
CA ASN A 210 -2.02 -12.20 -9.38
C ASN A 210 -3.48 -11.86 -9.77
#